data_AF-A0A661CEI0-F1
#
_entry.id   AF-A0A661CEI0-F1
#
_cell.length_a   1.000
_cell.length_b   1.000
_cell.length_c   1.000
_cell.angle_alpha   90.00
_cell.angle_beta   90.00
_cell.angle_gamma   90.00
#
_symmetry.space_group_name_H-M   'P 1'
#
loop_
_entity.id
_entity.type
_entity.pdbx_description
1 polymer ?
#
loop_
_entity_poly.entity_id
_entity_poly.type
_entity_poly.pdbx_seq_one_letter_code
_entity_poly.pdbx_strand_id
1 'polypeptide(L)'
;FSDNPSGIILIDEIENHLHLELQEKILPFLTTTFPQLQFIVATHSPAVIASISNATVYDLTTHRTVNEILTGIPYHVLMKSHFGIESEYSRLATEKLKNAKELIQKGDKRTEADDEKLRRLAQELDELSPDLSLDIFLELERQRHQ
;
A
#
# COMPACT_ATOMS: atom_id res chain seq x y z
N PHE A 1 15.14 20.99 -15.35
CA PHE A 1 14.13 22.02 -15.03
C PHE A 1 14.63 23.36 -15.54
N SER A 2 13.76 24.21 -16.10
CA SER A 2 14.12 25.60 -16.43
C SER A 2 14.05 26.41 -15.14
N ASP A 3 15.10 27.16 -14.80
CA ASP A 3 15.21 27.93 -13.53
C ASP A 3 14.21 29.09 -13.41
N ASN A 4 13.26 29.21 -14.34
CA ASN A 4 12.20 30.23 -14.29
C ASN A 4 10.90 29.69 -14.93
N PRO A 5 9.96 29.11 -14.15
CA PRO A 5 8.69 28.64 -14.67
C PRO A 5 7.83 29.82 -15.14
N SER A 6 7.10 29.65 -16.24
CA SER A 6 6.19 30.67 -16.78
C SER A 6 4.92 30.84 -15.94
N GLY A 7 4.67 29.95 -14.98
CA GLY A 7 3.57 30.00 -14.03
C GLY A 7 3.57 28.81 -13.07
N ILE A 8 2.81 28.95 -11.98
CA ILE A 8 2.60 27.90 -10.97
C ILE A 8 1.12 27.50 -11.00
N ILE A 9 0.85 26.20 -11.03
CA ILE A 9 -0.48 25.62 -10.91
C ILE A 9 -0.54 24.82 -9.62
N LEU A 10 -1.58 25.10 -8.82
CA LEU A 10 -1.95 24.32 -7.64
C LEU A 10 -3.15 23.46 -7.99
N ILE A 11 -3.07 22.14 -7.79
CA ILE A 11 -4.18 21.21 -7.99
C ILE A 11 -4.39 20.46 -6.69
N ASP A 12 -5.59 20.56 -6.14
CA ASP A 12 -6.01 19.73 -5.01
C ASP A 12 -6.84 18.56 -5.54
N GLU A 13 -6.66 17.39 -4.93
CA GLU A 13 -7.30 16.12 -5.30
C GLU A 13 -7.35 15.87 -6.82
N ILE A 14 -6.20 15.84 -7.49
CA ILE A 14 -6.12 15.66 -8.96
C ILE A 14 -6.81 14.37 -9.46
N GLU A 15 -6.92 13.38 -8.59
CA GLU A 15 -7.56 12.10 -8.82
C GLU A 15 -9.09 12.13 -8.74
N ASN A 16 -9.69 13.22 -8.25
CA ASN A 16 -11.11 13.23 -7.93
C ASN A 16 -11.95 12.96 -9.20
N HIS A 17 -12.88 12.02 -9.10
CA HIS A 17 -13.67 11.47 -10.21
C HIS A 17 -12.88 10.81 -11.36
N LEU A 18 -11.57 10.62 -11.26
CA LEU A 18 -10.79 9.88 -12.24
C LEU A 18 -10.82 8.38 -11.95
N HIS A 19 -11.08 7.58 -12.99
CA HIS A 19 -10.83 6.14 -12.94
C HIS A 19 -9.33 5.86 -12.73
N LEU A 20 -9.01 4.73 -12.10
CA LEU A 20 -7.65 4.36 -11.68
C LEU A 20 -6.63 4.47 -12.84
N GLU A 21 -7.00 4.02 -14.03
CA GLU A 21 -6.14 4.10 -15.23
C GLU A 21 -5.79 5.54 -15.62
N LEU A 22 -6.69 6.50 -15.39
CA LEU A 22 -6.44 7.91 -15.68
C LEU A 22 -5.56 8.56 -14.61
N GLN A 23 -5.62 8.09 -13.37
CA GLN A 23 -4.77 8.58 -12.28
C GLN A 23 -3.28 8.30 -12.56
N GLU A 24 -2.98 7.18 -13.22
CA GLU A 24 -1.61 6.85 -13.65
C GLU A 24 -1.11 7.70 -14.83
N LYS A 25 -2.02 8.31 -15.59
CA LYS A 25 -1.70 9.03 -16.84
C LYS A 25 -1.72 10.54 -16.70
N ILE A 26 -2.44 11.08 -15.70
CA ILE A 26 -2.73 12.51 -15.62
C ILE A 26 -1.49 13.38 -15.38
N LEU A 27 -0.61 13.03 -14.42
CA LEU A 27 0.59 13.81 -14.15
C LEU A 27 1.62 13.76 -15.28
N PRO A 28 1.94 12.57 -15.86
CA PRO A 28 2.78 12.51 -17.06
C PRO A 28 2.22 13.36 -18.22
N PHE A 29 0.90 13.31 -18.43
CA PHE A 29 0.25 14.08 -19.47
C PHE A 29 0.38 15.59 -19.24
N LEU A 30 0.07 16.09 -18.03
CA LEU A 30 0.14 17.52 -17.72
C LEU A 30 1.57 18.06 -17.80
N THR A 31 2.54 17.34 -17.23
CA THR A 31 3.96 17.77 -17.20
C THR A 31 4.61 17.72 -18.59
N THR A 32 4.20 16.78 -19.45
CA THR A 32 4.67 16.71 -20.85
C THR A 32 4.02 17.79 -21.71
N THR A 33 2.72 18.06 -21.50
CA THR A 33 1.96 19.05 -22.28
C THR A 33 2.37 20.48 -21.93
N PHE A 34 2.67 20.74 -20.66
CA PHE A 34 2.99 22.08 -20.15
C PHE A 34 4.37 22.10 -19.46
N PRO A 35 5.48 21.92 -20.19
CA PRO A 35 6.82 21.77 -19.60
C PRO A 35 7.37 23.04 -18.96
N GLN A 36 6.75 24.21 -19.22
CA GLN A 36 7.15 25.50 -18.66
C GLN A 36 6.37 25.87 -17.38
N LEU A 37 5.39 25.05 -16.97
CA LEU A 37 4.60 25.29 -15.78
C LEU A 37 5.10 24.41 -14.63
N GLN A 38 5.11 24.97 -13.43
CA GLN A 38 5.35 24.21 -12.21
C GLN A 38 4.01 23.74 -11.64
N PHE A 39 3.89 22.44 -11.42
CA PHE A 39 2.72 21.84 -10.78
C PHE A 39 3.04 21.53 -9.32
N ILE A 40 2.17 21.98 -8.41
CA ILE A 40 2.13 21.53 -7.02
C ILE A 40 0.79 20.85 -6.83
N VAL A 41 0.83 19.56 -6.54
CA VAL A 41 -0.36 18.72 -6.52
C VAL A 41 -0.50 18.07 -5.16
N ALA A 42 -1.70 18.17 -4.58
CA ALA A 42 -2.11 17.41 -3.42
C ALA A 42 -2.94 16.20 -3.89
N THR A 43 -2.66 15.04 -3.32
CA THR A 43 -3.32 13.77 -3.68
C THR A 43 -3.30 12.82 -2.49
N HIS A 44 -4.36 12.04 -2.35
CA HIS A 44 -4.41 10.87 -1.47
C HIS A 44 -4.27 9.55 -2.25
N SER A 45 -4.05 9.62 -3.56
CA SER A 45 -3.96 8.45 -4.42
C SER A 45 -2.52 7.95 -4.59
N PRO A 46 -2.23 6.69 -4.20
CA PRO A 46 -0.97 6.04 -4.51
C PRO A 46 -0.70 5.95 -6.02
N ALA A 47 -1.75 5.84 -6.84
CA ALA A 47 -1.65 5.75 -8.30
C ALA A 47 -1.09 7.02 -8.92
N VAL A 48 -1.51 8.18 -8.41
CA VAL A 48 -0.99 9.48 -8.84
C VAL A 48 0.47 9.63 -8.43
N ILE A 49 0.82 9.31 -7.18
CA ILE A 49 2.20 9.44 -6.68
C ILE A 49 3.16 8.53 -7.46
N ALA A 50 2.76 7.29 -7.75
CA ALA A 50 3.57 6.33 -8.49
C ALA A 50 3.66 6.60 -10.00
N SER A 51 2.93 7.60 -10.52
CA SER A 51 2.86 7.86 -11.96
C SER A 51 4.05 8.65 -12.52
N ILE A 52 4.84 9.32 -11.67
CA ILE A 52 5.87 10.27 -12.11
C ILE A 52 7.18 10.12 -11.34
N SER A 53 8.28 9.96 -12.07
CA SER A 53 9.62 9.66 -11.50
C SER A 53 10.43 10.92 -11.20
N ASN A 54 10.01 12.05 -11.75
CA ASN A 54 10.70 13.33 -11.66
C ASN A 54 9.85 14.34 -10.87
N ALA A 55 9.46 13.96 -9.66
CA ALA A 55 8.69 14.79 -8.74
C ALA A 55 9.27 14.71 -7.33
N THR A 56 9.17 15.80 -6.59
CA THR A 56 9.44 15.83 -5.16
C THR A 56 8.15 15.55 -4.41
N VAL A 57 8.12 14.48 -3.61
CA VAL A 57 6.95 14.11 -2.83
C VAL A 57 7.13 14.60 -1.40
N TYR A 58 6.13 15.32 -0.90
CA TYR A 58 6.11 15.82 0.47
C TYR A 58 4.95 15.17 1.22
N ASP A 59 5.28 14.38 2.23
CA ASP A 59 4.30 13.73 3.09
C ASP A 59 3.89 14.69 4.20
N LEU A 60 2.62 15.14 4.15
CA LEU A 60 2.04 16.05 5.13
C LEU A 60 1.84 15.41 6.51
N THR A 61 1.72 14.08 6.59
CA THR A 61 1.56 13.36 7.87
C THR A 61 2.89 13.33 8.61
N THR A 62 3.95 12.90 7.93
CA THR A 62 5.28 12.74 8.54
C THR A 62 6.11 14.03 8.49
N HIS A 63 5.65 15.06 7.76
CA HIS A 63 6.35 16.33 7.52
C HIS A 63 7.74 16.13 6.90
N ARG A 64 7.86 15.15 6.00
CA ARG A 64 9.13 14.76 5.38
C ARG A 64 9.03 14.79 3.87
N THR A 65 10.15 15.18 3.26
CA THR A 65 10.36 15.03 1.82
C THR A 65 10.84 13.63 1.53
N VAL A 66 10.14 12.94 0.63
CA VAL A 66 10.53 11.64 0.13
C VAL A 66 11.34 11.87 -1.14
N ASN A 67 12.65 11.62 -1.05
CA ASN A 67 13.59 11.76 -2.17
C ASN A 67 13.80 10.44 -2.92
N GLU A 68 13.08 9.39 -2.54
CA GLU A 68 13.14 8.08 -3.18
C GLU A 68 12.32 8.08 -4.47
N ILE A 69 12.77 7.29 -5.44
CA ILE A 69 12.02 7.06 -6.68
C ILE A 69 10.81 6.20 -6.33
N LEU A 70 9.63 6.83 -6.23
CA LEU A 70 8.38 6.14 -5.91
C LEU A 70 7.76 5.44 -7.13
N THR A 71 8.23 5.75 -8.34
CA THR A 71 7.81 5.04 -9.55
C THR A 71 8.37 3.63 -9.60
N GLY A 72 7.52 2.67 -9.89
CA GLY A 72 7.89 1.25 -9.92
C GLY A 72 7.89 0.59 -8.54
N ILE A 73 7.63 1.34 -7.47
CA ILE A 73 7.30 0.74 -6.18
C ILE A 73 5.90 0.12 -6.29
N PRO A 74 5.71 -1.15 -5.88
CA PRO A 74 4.38 -1.76 -5.85
C PRO A 74 3.40 -0.95 -4.99
N TYR A 75 2.16 -0.80 -5.45
CA TYR A 75 1.13 0.00 -4.76
C TYR A 75 0.96 -0.37 -3.28
N HIS A 76 1.04 -1.66 -2.98
CA HIS A 76 0.92 -2.17 -1.63
C HIS A 76 1.99 -1.63 -0.66
N VAL A 77 3.20 -1.38 -1.16
CA VAL A 77 4.29 -0.80 -0.36
C VAL A 77 3.99 0.66 -0.08
N LEU A 78 3.58 1.42 -1.11
CA LEU A 78 3.22 2.83 -0.96
C LEU A 78 2.05 3.02 0.02
N MET A 79 1.02 2.18 -0.09
CA MET A 79 -0.13 2.20 0.81
C MET A 79 0.28 2.04 2.28
N LYS A 80 1.20 1.12 2.57
CA LYS A 80 1.72 0.88 3.93
C LYS A 80 2.67 1.98 4.41
N SER A 81 3.61 2.43 3.58
CA SER A 81 4.67 3.34 4.01
C SER A 81 4.25 4.81 4.04
N HIS A 82 3.35 5.24 3.14
CA HIS A 82 3.00 6.64 2.96
C HIS A 82 1.53 6.98 3.25
N PHE A 83 0.61 6.01 3.10
CA PHE A 83 -0.82 6.27 3.30
C PHE A 83 -1.40 5.69 4.60
N GLY A 84 -0.55 5.11 5.45
CA GLY A 84 -0.96 4.60 6.77
C GLY A 84 -1.94 3.42 6.70
N ILE A 85 -2.06 2.75 5.56
CA ILE A 85 -2.91 1.57 5.41
C ILE A 85 -2.15 0.38 6.00
N GLU A 86 -2.54 -0.06 7.20
CA GLU A 86 -1.90 -1.20 7.88
C GLU A 86 -2.13 -2.54 7.16
N SER A 87 -3.18 -2.63 6.33
CA SER A 87 -3.59 -3.87 5.65
C SER A 87 -4.30 -3.59 4.32
N GLU A 88 -3.91 -4.31 3.28
CA GLU A 88 -4.56 -4.31 1.96
C GLU A 88 -5.86 -5.12 1.95
N TYR A 89 -6.16 -5.80 3.05
CA TYR A 89 -7.33 -6.65 3.18
C TYR A 89 -8.47 -5.91 3.85
N SER A 90 -9.70 -6.41 3.64
CA SER A 90 -10.88 -5.91 4.35
C SER A 90 -10.64 -5.93 5.86
N ARG A 91 -11.37 -5.08 6.61
CA ARG A 91 -11.27 -5.05 8.08
C ARG A 91 -11.43 -6.45 8.69
N LEU A 92 -12.39 -7.23 8.19
CA LEU A 92 -12.64 -8.60 8.65
C LEU A 92 -11.43 -9.52 8.41
N ALA A 93 -10.86 -9.50 7.21
CA ALA A 93 -9.68 -10.31 6.89
C ALA A 93 -8.45 -9.86 7.68
N THR A 94 -8.29 -8.55 7.90
CA THR A 94 -7.22 -7.97 8.73
C THR A 94 -7.31 -8.44 10.17
N GLU A 95 -8.50 -8.45 10.76
CA GLU A 95 -8.72 -8.96 12.11
C GLU A 95 -8.43 -10.46 12.21
N LYS A 96 -8.85 -11.25 11.22
CA LYS A 96 -8.55 -12.69 11.15
C LYS A 96 -7.04 -12.95 11.06
N LEU A 97 -6.32 -12.21 10.22
CA LEU A 97 -4.87 -12.28 10.12
C LEU A 97 -4.17 -11.88 11.42
N LYS A 98 -4.64 -10.82 12.08
CA LYS A 98 -4.09 -10.40 13.37
C LYS A 98 -4.27 -11.50 14.42
N ASN A 99 -5.47 -12.08 14.51
CA ASN A 99 -5.75 -13.19 15.42
C ASN A 99 -4.87 -14.41 15.10
N ALA A 100 -4.68 -14.75 13.82
CA ALA A 100 -3.78 -15.83 13.42
C ALA A 100 -2.33 -15.56 13.84
N LYS A 101 -1.83 -14.34 13.63
CA LYS A 101 -0.48 -13.93 14.07
C LYS A 101 -0.30 -14.00 15.58
N GLU A 102 -1.29 -13.57 16.36
CA GLU A 102 -1.25 -13.67 17.83
C GLU A 102 -1.19 -15.13 18.30
N LEU A 103 -1.98 -16.02 17.67
CA LEU A 103 -1.94 -17.45 17.96
C LEU A 103 -0.59 -18.07 17.58
N ILE A 104 -0.04 -17.73 16.41
CA ILE A 104 1.28 -18.18 15.98
C ILE A 104 2.35 -17.76 17.00
N GLN A 105 2.34 -16.50 17.45
CA GLN A 105 3.30 -15.96 18.42
C GLN A 105 3.24 -16.63 19.79
N LYS A 106 2.13 -17.27 20.17
CA LYS A 106 2.06 -18.07 21.40
C LYS A 106 3.00 -19.28 21.37
N GLY A 107 3.44 -19.74 20.19
CA GLY A 107 4.37 -20.86 20.03
C GLY A 107 3.94 -22.09 20.85
N ASP A 108 4.86 -22.62 21.66
CA ASP A 108 4.66 -23.80 22.51
C ASP A 108 3.60 -23.65 23.61
N LYS A 109 3.10 -22.42 23.86
CA LYS A 109 2.02 -22.17 24.83
C LYS A 109 0.63 -22.36 24.21
N ARG A 110 0.55 -22.74 22.93
CA ARG A 110 -0.72 -23.02 22.26
C ARG A 110 -1.37 -24.26 22.83
N THR A 111 -2.68 -24.18 23.01
CA THR A 111 -3.54 -25.31 23.34
C THR A 111 -4.05 -25.99 22.07
N GLU A 112 -4.54 -27.23 22.17
CA GLU A 112 -5.22 -27.89 21.04
C GLU A 112 -6.38 -27.02 20.48
N ALA A 113 -7.05 -26.26 21.33
CA ALA A 113 -8.09 -25.31 20.92
C ALA A 113 -7.54 -24.12 20.13
N ASP A 114 -6.33 -23.63 20.44
CA ASP A 114 -5.66 -22.58 19.66
C ASP A 114 -5.30 -23.10 18.26
N ASP A 115 -4.82 -24.35 18.16
CA ASP A 115 -4.47 -24.97 16.88
C ASP A 115 -5.70 -25.26 16.01
N GLU A 116 -6.82 -25.71 16.61
CA GLU A 116 -8.07 -25.88 15.87
C GLU A 116 -8.58 -24.53 15.35
N LYS A 117 -8.51 -23.48 16.17
CA LYS A 117 -8.88 -22.12 15.77
C LYS A 117 -7.98 -21.59 14.64
N LEU A 118 -6.68 -21.86 14.70
CA LEU A 118 -5.73 -21.46 13.66
C LEU A 118 -6.01 -22.17 12.33
N ARG A 119 -6.37 -23.47 12.36
CA ARG A 119 -6.79 -24.22 11.16
C ARG A 119 -8.07 -23.67 10.54
N ARG A 120 -9.07 -23.32 11.37
CA ARG A 120 -10.30 -22.69 10.88
C ARG A 120 -10.03 -21.33 10.24
N LEU A 121 -9.21 -20.50 10.89
CA LEU A 121 -8.80 -19.21 10.33
C LEU A 121 -8.04 -19.36 9.01
N ALA A 122 -7.16 -20.37 8.90
CA ALA A 122 -6.46 -20.65 7.65
C ALA A 122 -7.41 -21.04 6.51
N GLN A 123 -8.41 -21.89 6.77
CA GLN A 123 -9.43 -22.25 5.78
C GLN A 123 -10.28 -21.05 5.36
N GLU A 124 -10.74 -20.26 6.32
CA GLU A 124 -11.53 -19.05 6.03
C GLU A 124 -10.74 -18.00 5.23
N LEU A 125 -9.43 -17.90 5.47
CA LEU A 125 -8.55 -17.00 4.72
C LEU A 125 -8.22 -17.55 3.32
N ASP A 126 -8.11 -18.87 3.16
CA ASP A 126 -7.89 -19.53 1.88
C ASP A 126 -9.06 -19.29 0.90
N GLU A 127 -10.29 -19.33 1.42
CA GLU A 127 -11.50 -18.97 0.66
C GLU A 127 -11.50 -17.51 0.19
N LEU A 128 -10.81 -16.62 0.90
CA LEU A 128 -10.71 -15.19 0.56
C LEU A 128 -9.56 -14.91 -0.41
N SER A 129 -8.38 -15.47 -0.16
CA SER A 129 -7.22 -15.42 -1.05
C SER A 129 -6.25 -16.55 -0.68
N PRO A 130 -5.85 -17.41 -1.64
CA PRO A 130 -4.86 -18.46 -1.40
C PRO A 130 -3.51 -17.95 -0.87
N ASP A 131 -3.14 -16.71 -1.19
CA ASP A 131 -1.88 -16.10 -0.75
C ASP A 131 -1.90 -15.79 0.76
N LEU A 132 -3.07 -15.47 1.32
CA LEU A 132 -3.25 -15.17 2.75
C LEU A 132 -3.07 -16.40 3.63
N SER A 133 -3.52 -17.56 3.15
CA SER A 133 -3.49 -18.81 3.89
C SER A 133 -2.08 -19.42 3.87
N LEU A 134 -1.32 -19.20 2.79
CA LEU A 134 0.01 -19.76 2.59
C LEU A 134 0.99 -19.42 3.71
N ASP A 135 1.05 -18.16 4.15
CA ASP A 135 1.94 -17.72 5.24
C ASP A 135 1.61 -18.44 6.56
N ILE A 136 0.32 -18.68 6.83
CA ILE A 136 -0.14 -19.39 8.02
C ILE A 136 0.17 -20.89 7.91
N PHE A 137 -0.06 -21.48 6.74
CA PHE A 137 0.23 -22.89 6.46
C PHE A 137 1.73 -23.20 6.54
N LEU A 138 2.59 -22.34 5.99
CA LEU A 138 4.04 -22.51 6.07
C LEU A 138 4.53 -22.52 7.53
N GLU A 139 3.95 -21.67 8.38
CA GLU A 139 4.31 -21.61 9.79
C GLU A 139 3.82 -22.84 10.57
N LEU A 140 2.62 -23.35 10.25
CA LEU A 140 2.09 -24.60 10.82
C LEU A 140 2.95 -25.82 10.44
N GLU A 141 3.39 -25.92 9.19
CA GLU A 141 4.24 -27.01 8.71
C GLU A 141 5.66 -26.94 9.31
N ARG A 142 6.18 -25.74 9.54
CA ARG A 142 7.49 -25.54 10.17
C ARG A 142 7.58 -26.11 11.58
N GLN A 143 6.49 -26.06 12.32
CA GLN A 143 6.41 -26.56 13.69
C GLN A 143 6.09 -28.05 13.79
N ARG A 144 5.57 -28.66 12.72
CA ARG A 144 5.38 -30.12 12.64
C ARG A 144 6.68 -30.90 12.50
N HIS A 145 7.77 -30.21 12.15
CA HIS A 145 9.09 -30.77 11.91
C HIS A 145 10.14 -30.43 12.97
N GLN A 146 9.73 -29.84 14.10
CA GLN A 146 10.52 -29.71 15.33
C GLN A 146 10.00 -30.67 16.40
#